data_AF-A0A920B376-F1
#
_entry.id   AF-A0A920B376-F1
#
_cell.length_a   1.000
_cell.length_b   1.000
_cell.length_c   1.000
_cell.angle_alpha   90.00
_cell.angle_beta   90.00
_cell.angle_gamma   90.00
#
_symmetry.space_group_name_H-M   'P 1'
#
loop_
_entity.id
_entity.type
_entity.pdbx_description
1 polymer ?
#
loop_
_entity_poly.entity_id
_entity_poly.type
_entity_poly.pdbx_seq_one_letter_code
_entity_poly.pdbx_strand_id
1 'polypeptide(L)' 'MVRDAFKSSEISVIMSPRTCIMWAENFEIFGDIDHAFKLSFLNKCDLNDQKIINEFYQRCFGRELITNFE' A
#
# COMPACT_ATOMS: atom_id res chain seq x y z
N MET A 1 -7.41 5.04 10.45
CA MET A 1 -7.00 5.46 9.08
C MET A 1 -7.45 4.46 8.03
N VAL A 2 -6.72 3.37 7.75
CA VAL A 2 -7.07 2.43 6.64
C VAL A 2 -8.46 1.79 6.80
N ARG A 3 -8.80 1.27 7.98
CA ARG A 3 -10.12 0.65 8.23
C ARG A 3 -11.27 1.66 8.16
N ASP A 4 -11.02 2.90 8.59
CA ASP A 4 -12.03 3.95 8.57
C ASP A 4 -12.29 4.41 7.15
N ALA A 5 -11.24 4.60 6.34
CA ALA A 5 -11.35 4.93 4.92
C ALA A 5 -12.11 3.86 4.13
N PHE A 6 -11.85 2.58 4.42
CA PHE A 6 -12.62 1.48 3.85
C PHE A 6 -14.11 1.52 4.27
N LYS A 7 -14.38 1.81 5.55
CA LYS A 7 -15.76 1.93 6.07
C LYS A 7 -16.52 3.12 5.46
N SER A 8 -15.81 4.19 5.14
CA SER A 8 -16.33 5.39 4.47
C SER A 8 -16.38 5.27 2.93
N SER A 9 -16.01 4.13 2.36
CA SER A 9 -15.92 3.90 0.90
C SER A 9 -14.92 4.81 0.18
N GLU A 10 -13.93 5.34 0.89
CA GLU A 10 -12.83 6.11 0.29
C GLU A 10 -11.82 5.20 -0.41
N ILE A 11 -11.63 3.98 0.11
CA ILE A 11 -10.86 2.91 -0.54
C ILE A 11 -11.72 1.66 -0.71
N SER A 12 -11.54 0.96 -1.82
CA SER A 12 -12.37 -0.20 -2.18
C SER A 12 -11.89 -1.52 -1.56
N VAL A 13 -10.63 -1.59 -1.13
CA VAL A 13 -10.00 -2.82 -0.61
C VAL A 13 -9.03 -2.55 0.53
N ILE A 14 -8.81 -3.56 1.38
CA ILE A 14 -7.79 -3.56 2.44
C ILE A 14 -6.92 -4.82 2.35
N MET A 15 -5.73 -4.78 2.95
CA MET A 15 -4.89 -5.96 3.07
C MET A 15 -5.54 -7.01 3.97
N SER A 16 -5.64 -8.24 3.45
CA SER A 16 -5.94 -9.42 4.27
C SER A 16 -4.72 -9.81 5.11
N PRO A 17 -4.87 -10.62 6.18
CA PRO A 17 -3.72 -11.17 6.90
C PRO A 17 -2.73 -11.90 5.99
N ARG A 18 -3.22 -12.59 4.95
CA ARG A 18 -2.39 -13.26 3.94
C ARG A 18 -1.54 -12.27 3.14
N THR A 19 -2.12 -11.12 2.78
CA THR A 19 -1.40 -10.06 2.06
C THR A 19 -0.31 -9.45 2.93
N CYS A 20 -0.54 -9.30 4.23
CA CYS A 20 0.49 -8.83 5.16
C CYS A 20 1.67 -9.80 5.26
N ILE A 21 1.40 -11.12 5.33
CA ILE A 21 2.46 -12.15 5.34
C ILE A 21 3.26 -12.10 4.03
N MET A 22 2.57 -12.04 2.88
CA MET A 22 3.22 -11.93 1.57
C MET A 22 4.10 -10.69 1.45
N TRP A 23 3.70 -9.57 2.06
CA TRP A 23 4.53 -8.37 2.10
C TRP A 23 5.81 -8.58 2.91
N ALA A 24 5.73 -9.23 4.07
CA ALA A 24 6.91 -9.57 4.86
C ALA A 24 7.85 -10.52 4.11
N GLU A 25 7.31 -11.57 3.48
CA GLU A 25 8.10 -12.52 2.68
C GLU A 25 8.80 -11.82 1.49
N ASN A 26 8.07 -10.95 0.78
CA ASN A 26 8.66 -10.16 -0.30
C ASN A 26 9.74 -9.21 0.21
N PHE A 27 9.58 -8.64 1.41
CA PHE A 27 10.63 -7.81 2.01
C PHE A 27 11.88 -8.62 2.36
N GLU A 28 11.74 -9.84 2.88
CA GLU A 28 12.87 -10.75 3.13
C GLU A 28 13.62 -11.11 1.84
N ILE A 29 12.90 -11.28 0.73
CA ILE A 29 13.50 -11.62 -0.58
C ILE A 29 14.19 -10.42 -1.23
N PHE A 30 13.54 -9.26 -1.26
CA PHE A 30 14.01 -8.11 -2.03
C PHE A 30 14.83 -7.10 -1.22
N GLY A 31 14.70 -7.09 0.11
CA GLY A 31 15.36 -6.12 1.00
C GLY A 31 14.84 -4.69 0.87
N ASP A 32 13.81 -4.45 0.06
CA ASP A 32 13.18 -3.14 -0.17
C ASP A 32 11.71 -3.19 0.23
N ILE A 33 11.37 -2.47 1.31
CA ILE A 33 10.02 -2.45 1.90
C ILE A 33 8.99 -1.76 1.00
N ASP A 34 9.42 -0.75 0.23
CA ASP A 34 8.57 0.03 -0.66
C ASP A 34 8.24 -0.81 -1.89
N HIS A 35 9.26 -1.46 -2.47
CA HIS A 35 9.09 -2.39 -3.58
C HIS A 35 8.23 -3.59 -3.19
N ALA A 36 8.50 -4.20 -2.04
CA ALA A 36 7.73 -5.32 -1.52
C ALA A 36 6.25 -4.95 -1.31
N PHE A 37 5.97 -3.74 -0.81
CA PHE A 37 4.60 -3.26 -0.63
C PHE A 37 3.88 -3.08 -1.97
N LYS A 38 4.57 -2.51 -2.97
CA LYS A 38 4.03 -2.32 -4.32
C LYS A 38 3.59 -3.63 -4.94
N LEU A 39 4.44 -4.65 -4.90
CA LEU A 39 4.15 -5.99 -5.42
C LEU A 39 3.00 -6.68 -4.67
N SER A 40 2.98 -6.53 -3.34
CA SER A 40 2.05 -7.28 -2.49
C SER A 40 0.64 -6.71 -2.53
N PHE A 41 0.51 -5.38 -2.59
CA PHE A 41 -0.76 -4.67 -2.43
C PHE A 41 -0.99 -3.53 -3.43
N LEU A 42 -0.12 -2.51 -3.48
CA LEU A 42 -0.40 -1.26 -4.22
C LEU A 42 -0.74 -1.50 -5.69
N ASN A 43 0.04 -2.33 -6.39
CA ASN A 43 -0.13 -2.60 -7.83
C ASN A 43 -1.45 -3.33 -8.15
N LYS A 44 -2.12 -3.88 -7.15
CA LYS A 44 -3.40 -4.59 -7.30
C LYS A 44 -4.60 -3.66 -7.04
N CYS A 45 -4.37 -2.45 -6.54
CA CYS A 45 -5.40 -1.47 -6.27
C CYS A 45 -5.70 -0.65 -7.52
N ASP A 46 -6.90 -0.08 -7.61
CA ASP A 46 -7.21 0.88 -8.67
C ASP A 46 -6.47 2.21 -8.47
N LEU A 47 -6.48 3.08 -9.49
CA LEU A 47 -5.73 4.35 -9.47
C LEU A 47 -6.20 5.34 -8.38
N ASN A 48 -7.46 5.29 -7.97
CA ASN A 48 -7.98 6.19 -6.94
C ASN A 48 -7.51 5.71 -5.56
N ASP A 49 -7.67 4.41 -5.29
CA ASP A 49 -7.19 3.76 -4.08
C ASP A 49 -5.69 3.94 -3.93
N GLN A 50 -4.91 3.80 -5.01
CA GLN A 50 -3.46 3.96 -4.99
C GLN A 50 -3.01 5.34 -4.46
N LYS A 51 -3.73 6.42 -4.79
CA LYS A 51 -3.40 7.78 -4.30
C LYS A 51 -3.60 7.88 -2.79
N ILE A 52 -4.74 7.40 -2.30
CA ILE A 52 -5.07 7.43 -0.87
C ILE A 52 -4.13 6.52 -0.07
N ILE A 53 -3.83 5.32 -0.61
CA ILE A 53 -2.87 4.40 -0.01
C ILE A 53 -1.47 5.01 0.00
N ASN A 54 -1.06 5.76 -1.02
CA ASN A 54 0.22 6.47 -1.04
C ASN A 54 0.30 7.51 0.09
N GLU A 55 -0.75 8.30 0.30
CA GLU A 55 -0.80 9.24 1.44
C GLU A 55 -0.73 8.51 2.78
N PHE A 56 -1.44 7.39 2.93
CA PHE A 56 -1.40 6.58 4.14
C PHE A 56 -0.01 6.00 4.40
N TYR A 57 0.63 5.51 3.34
CA TYR A 57 2.00 5.00 3.41
C TYR A 57 2.97 6.10 3.81
N GLN A 58 2.85 7.30 3.22
CA GLN A 58 3.67 8.45 3.57
C GLN A 58 3.47 8.89 5.03
N ARG A 59 2.24 8.93 5.53
CA ARG A 59 1.97 9.26 6.95
C ARG A 59 2.54 8.22 7.92
N CYS A 60 2.55 6.94 7.55
CA CYS A 60 3.05 5.86 8.39
C CYS A 60 4.58 5.69 8.33
N PHE A 61 5.19 5.85 7.15
CA PHE A 61 6.59 5.52 6.89
C PHE A 61 7.47 6.72 6.53
N GLY A 62 6.89 7.89 6.29
CA GLY A 62 7.62 9.07 5.81
C GLY A 62 8.17 8.92 4.39
N ARG A 63 7.61 8.01 3.59
CA ARG A 63 8.09 7.63 2.26
C ARG A 63 6.97 7.71 1.23
N GLU A 64 7.33 8.01 -0.01
CA GLU A 64 6.37 8.10 -1.11
C GLU A 64 6.56 6.93 -2.07
N LEU A 65 5.46 6.22 -2.37
CA LEU A 65 5.47 5.08 -3.28
C LEU A 65 5.33 5.53 -4.74
N ILE A 66 4.54 6.58 -4.98
CA ILE A 66 4.28 7.13 -6.30
C ILE A 66 4.91 8.51 -6.34
N THR A 67 6.10 8.63 -6.92
CA THR A 67 6.63 9.94 -7.30
C THR A 67 5.86 10.39 -8.54
N ASN A 68 5.07 11.46 -8.42
CA ASN A 68 4.41 12.07 -9.57
C ASN A 68 5.49 12.46 -10.60
N PHE A 69 5.55 11.74 -11.71
CA PHE A 69 6.19 12.26 -12.91
C PHE A 69 5.19 13.23 -13.54
N GLU A 70 5.51 14.52 -13.51
CA GLU A 70 4.90 15.53 -14.40
C GLU A 70 5.09 15.14 -15.87
#